data_AF-A0A1H4BR24-F1
#
_entry.id   AF-A0A1H4BR24-F1
#
_cell.length_a   1.000
_cell.length_b   1.000
_cell.length_c   1.000
_cell.angle_alpha   90.00
_cell.angle_beta   90.00
_cell.angle_gamma   90.00
#
_symmetry.space_group_name_H-M   'P 1'
#
loop_
_entity.id
_entity.type
_entity.pdbx_description
1 polymer ?
#
loop_
_entity_poly.entity_id
_entity_poly.type
_entity_poly.pdbx_seq_one_letter_code
_entity_poly.pdbx_strand_id
1 'polypeptide(L)'
;MIPDRDLDNEVFVISEMTIEAENLPTGQIVKFNGTTEWALDSISTDDVLWLPREDQLREFLGENFTRLEAAAGGFVVELRDGSRHADASAASAYARAVLSQLR
;
A
#
# COMPACT_ATOMS: atom_id res chain seq x y z
N MET A 1 2.83 25.76 -11.75
CA MET A 1 3.11 25.85 -10.30
C MET A 1 1.79 25.62 -9.61
N ILE A 2 1.57 24.45 -9.01
CA ILE A 2 0.35 24.17 -8.25
C ILE A 2 0.70 24.47 -6.78
N PRO A 3 0.04 25.46 -6.14
CA PRO A 3 0.34 25.83 -4.77
C PRO A 3 -0.37 24.88 -3.79
N ASP A 4 0.36 24.55 -2.73
CA ASP A 4 -0.04 23.96 -1.45
C ASP A 4 -1.53 24.20 -1.10
N ARG A 5 -2.33 23.12 -1.07
CA ARG A 5 -3.81 23.17 -0.98
C ARG A 5 -4.41 22.60 0.29
N ASP A 6 -3.65 22.44 1.38
CA ASP A 6 -4.24 22.07 2.69
C ASP A 6 -4.95 20.68 2.65
N LEU A 7 -4.56 19.82 1.70
CA LEU A 7 -5.16 18.49 1.45
C LEU A 7 -4.27 17.34 1.94
N ASP A 8 -3.10 17.64 2.50
CA ASP A 8 -2.10 16.65 2.93
C ASP A 8 -2.62 15.70 4.01
N ASN A 9 -3.68 16.10 4.72
CA ASN A 9 -4.31 15.31 5.79
C ASN A 9 -5.62 14.62 5.35
N GLU A 10 -6.02 14.73 4.08
CA GLU A 10 -7.27 14.16 3.57
C GLU A 10 -7.03 12.79 2.93
N VAL A 11 -7.85 11.80 3.32
CA VAL A 11 -7.80 10.45 2.75
C VAL A 11 -8.82 10.34 1.63
N PHE A 12 -8.35 10.30 0.38
CA PHE A 12 -9.19 10.06 -0.79
C PHE A 12 -9.35 8.56 -1.04
N VAL A 13 -10.58 8.10 -1.20
CA VAL A 13 -10.88 6.71 -1.60
C VAL A 13 -11.14 6.69 -3.10
N ILE A 14 -10.30 5.98 -3.85
CA ILE A 14 -10.51 5.73 -5.27
C ILE A 14 -11.52 4.58 -5.38
N SER A 15 -12.71 4.86 -5.90
CA SER A 15 -13.69 3.83 -6.28
C SER A 15 -13.06 2.87 -7.30
N GLU A 16 -13.55 1.63 -7.40
CA GLU A 16 -13.08 0.69 -8.44
C GLU A 16 -13.17 1.34 -9.82
N MET A 17 -12.01 1.74 -10.35
CA MET A 17 -11.84 2.43 -11.60
C MET A 17 -10.68 1.75 -12.33
N THR A 18 -10.83 1.55 -13.64
CA THR A 18 -9.75 1.02 -14.47
C THR A 18 -8.64 2.06 -14.55
N ILE A 19 -7.55 1.82 -13.83
CA ILE A 19 -6.31 2.60 -13.93
C ILE A 19 -5.46 2.08 -15.08
N GLU A 20 -4.88 2.99 -15.87
CA GLU A 20 -3.97 2.66 -16.95
C GLU A 20 -2.62 3.34 -16.73
N ALA A 21 -1.54 2.57 -16.79
CA ALA A 21 -0.18 3.11 -16.82
C ALA A 21 0.23 3.39 -18.27
N GLU A 22 0.53 4.65 -18.60
CA GLU A 22 0.92 5.07 -19.95
C GLU A 22 2.33 5.65 -19.95
N ASN A 23 3.13 5.22 -20.93
CA ASN A 23 4.48 5.73 -21.14
C ASN A 23 4.46 6.92 -22.09
N LEU A 24 4.93 8.08 -21.62
CA LEU A 24 5.15 9.28 -22.43
C LEU A 24 6.67 9.53 -22.59
N PRO A 25 7.10 10.30 -23.61
CA PRO A 25 8.51 10.69 -23.77
C PRO A 25 9.08 11.44 -22.56
N THR A 26 8.22 12.02 -21.71
CA THR A 26 8.57 12.80 -20.52
C THR A 26 8.48 12.00 -19.21
N GLY A 27 8.01 10.75 -19.22
CA GLY A 27 7.84 9.92 -18.02
C GLY A 27 6.61 9.01 -18.08
N GLN A 28 6.42 8.21 -17.03
CA GLN A 28 5.26 7.31 -16.89
C GLN A 28 4.19 7.97 -16.04
N ILE A 29 2.94 7.94 -16.52
CA ILE A 29 1.79 8.49 -15.80
C ILE A 29 0.75 7.41 -15.51
N VAL A 30 0.01 7.59 -14.41
CA VAL A 30 -1.16 6.77 -14.08
C VAL A 30 -2.42 7.58 -14.43
N LYS A 31 -3.26 7.05 -15.31
CA LYS A 31 -4.52 7.66 -15.75
C LYS A 31 -5.71 7.03 -15.02
N PHE A 32 -6.65 7.87 -14.58
CA PHE A 32 -7.91 7.46 -13.96
C PHE A 32 -9.07 7.72 -14.94
N ASN A 33 -9.74 6.66 -15.41
CA ASN A 33 -10.86 6.81 -16.34
C ASN A 33 -12.18 7.09 -15.59
N GLY A 34 -12.59 8.36 -15.47
CA GLY A 34 -13.92 8.72 -14.98
C GLY A 34 -14.20 10.23 -14.97
N THR A 35 -15.08 10.69 -15.85
CA THR A 35 -15.49 12.09 -15.99
C THR A 35 -16.54 12.48 -14.94
N THR A 36 -16.29 13.53 -14.15
CA THR A 36 -17.09 14.78 -14.04
C THR A 36 -16.41 15.68 -12.97
N GLU A 37 -16.09 16.91 -13.38
CA GLU A 37 -15.65 18.11 -12.63
C GLU A 37 -15.14 17.91 -11.18
N TRP A 38 -13.84 18.21 -10.99
CA TRP A 38 -13.03 18.12 -9.75
C TRP A 38 -12.49 16.74 -9.36
N ALA A 39 -12.15 15.90 -10.35
CA ALA A 39 -11.37 14.68 -10.13
C ALA A 39 -9.88 14.90 -10.49
N LEU A 40 -8.99 14.15 -9.83
CA LEU A 40 -7.58 14.07 -10.22
C LEU A 40 -7.46 13.21 -11.49
N ASP A 41 -7.17 13.83 -12.64
CA ASP A 41 -7.14 13.12 -13.92
C ASP A 41 -5.91 12.19 -14.07
N SER A 42 -4.77 12.62 -13.54
CA SER A 42 -3.52 11.85 -13.57
C SER A 42 -2.55 12.32 -12.48
N ILE A 43 -1.65 11.42 -12.09
CA ILE A 43 -0.54 11.68 -11.17
C ILE A 43 0.75 11.09 -11.74
N SER A 44 1.89 11.74 -11.47
CA SER A 44 3.19 11.18 -11.83
C SER A 44 3.42 9.90 -11.05
N THR A 45 4.01 8.90 -11.68
CA THR A 45 4.37 7.66 -10.98
C THR A 45 5.40 7.92 -9.87
N ASP A 46 6.25 8.94 -10.03
CA ASP A 46 7.25 9.33 -9.02
C ASP A 46 6.62 9.93 -7.75
N ASP A 47 5.37 10.39 -7.84
CA ASP A 47 4.60 10.95 -6.71
C ASP A 47 3.71 9.89 -6.04
N VAL A 48 3.79 8.61 -6.46
CA VAL A 48 2.97 7.51 -5.94
C VAL A 48 3.82 6.49 -5.21
N LEU A 49 3.42 6.16 -3.98
CA LEU A 49 3.97 5.04 -3.23
C LEU A 49 3.10 3.79 -3.42
N TRP A 50 3.67 2.75 -4.01
CA TRP A 50 3.03 1.44 -4.10
C TRP A 50 3.30 0.63 -2.84
N LEU A 51 2.25 0.36 -2.06
CA LEU A 51 2.34 -0.56 -0.93
C LEU A 51 2.01 -1.99 -1.38
N PRO A 52 2.84 -2.99 -1.01
CA PRO A 52 2.56 -4.38 -1.33
C PRO A 52 1.27 -4.84 -0.61
N ARG A 53 0.47 -5.64 -1.31
CA ARG A 53 -0.71 -6.27 -0.74
C ARG A 53 -0.34 -7.36 0.26
N GLU A 54 -1.32 -7.78 1.06
CA GLU A 54 -1.15 -8.81 2.08
C GLU A 54 -0.62 -10.15 1.51
N ASP A 55 -1.13 -10.60 0.37
CA ASP A 55 -0.69 -11.83 -0.30
C ASP A 55 0.79 -11.74 -0.70
N GLN A 56 1.22 -10.61 -1.27
CA GLN A 56 2.60 -10.37 -1.66
C GLN A 56 3.53 -10.32 -0.44
N LEU A 57 3.10 -9.69 0.65
CA LEU A 57 3.85 -9.66 1.90
C LEU A 57 3.99 -11.06 2.52
N ARG A 58 2.93 -11.87 2.46
CA ARG A 58 2.95 -13.25 2.93
C ARG A 58 3.89 -14.12 2.09
N GLU A 59 3.91 -13.92 0.77
CA GLU A 59 4.88 -14.56 -0.12
C GLU A 59 6.33 -14.20 0.22
N PHE A 60 6.62 -12.93 0.52
CA PHE A 60 7.97 -12.51 0.93
C PHE A 60 8.45 -13.17 2.22
N LEU A 61 7.56 -13.45 3.17
CA LEU A 61 7.91 -14.18 4.40
C LEU A 61 8.20 -15.66 4.14
N GLY A 62 7.60 -16.26 3.10
CA GLY A 62 7.81 -17.65 2.72
C GLY A 62 7.69 -18.61 3.90
N GLU A 63 8.70 -19.48 4.06
CA GLU A 63 8.75 -20.49 5.13
C GLU A 63 8.95 -19.92 6.55
N ASN A 64 9.30 -18.63 6.67
CA ASN A 64 9.42 -17.98 7.97
C ASN A 64 8.05 -17.60 8.53
N PHE A 65 7.00 -17.49 7.72
CA PHE A 65 5.65 -17.24 8.19
C PHE A 65 5.09 -18.46 8.92
N THR A 66 4.54 -18.25 10.12
CA THR A 66 3.87 -19.31 10.89
C THR A 66 2.35 -19.12 10.90
N ARG A 67 1.87 -17.98 11.39
CA ARG A 67 0.44 -17.69 11.44
C ARG A 67 0.14 -16.20 11.54
N LEU A 68 -1.09 -15.85 11.18
CA LEU A 68 -1.75 -14.60 11.50
C LEU A 68 -2.86 -14.90 12.52
N GLU A 69 -2.91 -14.15 13.61
CA GLU A 69 -4.03 -14.19 14.55
C GLU A 69 -4.71 -12.82 14.67
N ALA A 70 -6.04 -12.83 14.80
CA ALA A 70 -6.76 -11.67 15.29
C ALA A 70 -6.52 -11.55 16.81
N ALA A 71 -6.18 -10.34 17.26
CA ALA A 71 -5.97 -10.02 18.66
C ALA A 71 -6.86 -8.84 19.06
N ALA A 72 -6.90 -8.52 20.36
CA ALA A 72 -7.67 -7.36 20.84
C ALA A 72 -7.13 -6.07 20.19
N GLY A 73 -7.91 -5.49 19.27
CA GLY A 73 -7.58 -4.24 18.60
C GLY A 73 -6.69 -4.35 17.35
N GLY A 74 -6.48 -5.56 16.81
CA GLY A 74 -5.71 -5.69 15.57
C GLY A 74 -5.32 -7.12 15.23
N PHE A 75 -4.14 -7.26 14.61
CA PHE A 75 -3.62 -8.51 14.09
C PHE A 75 -2.17 -8.71 14.51
N VAL A 76 -1.78 -9.97 14.69
CA VAL A 76 -0.41 -10.35 15.02
C VAL A 76 0.08 -11.41 14.04
N VAL A 77 1.22 -11.14 13.41
CA VAL A 77 1.96 -12.12 12.60
C VAL A 77 3.03 -12.75 13.48
N GLU A 78 3.06 -14.08 13.52
CA GLU A 78 4.10 -14.86 14.18
C GLU A 78 5.00 -15.52 13.13
N LEU A 79 6.31 -15.39 13.35
CA LEU A 79 7.33 -16.02 12.51
C LEU A 79 7.92 -17.26 13.19
N ARG A 80 8.61 -18.08 12.39
CA ARG A 80 9.18 -19.37 12.81
C ARG A 80 10.25 -19.26 13.90
N ASP A 81 10.89 -18.10 14.01
CA ASP A 81 11.83 -17.77 15.08
C ASP A 81 11.14 -17.38 16.40
N GLY A 82 9.81 -17.40 16.44
CA GLY A 82 8.98 -17.01 17.58
C GLY A 82 8.76 -15.50 17.71
N SER A 83 9.30 -14.68 16.80
CA SER A 83 9.04 -13.25 16.80
C SER A 83 7.60 -12.95 16.42
N ARG A 84 7.03 -11.91 17.06
CA ARG A 84 5.63 -11.51 16.90
C ARG A 84 5.54 -10.04 16.55
N HIS A 85 4.80 -9.73 15.50
CA HIS A 85 4.66 -8.40 14.93
C HIS A 85 3.19 -8.02 14.90
N ALA A 86 2.81 -7.04 15.71
CA ALA A 86 1.42 -6.60 15.88
C ALA A 86 1.18 -5.27 15.19
N ASP A 87 -0.01 -5.11 14.60
CA ASP A 87 -0.51 -3.83 14.11
C ASP A 87 -2.04 -3.81 14.06
N ALA A 88 -2.65 -2.65 13.83
CA ALA A 88 -4.10 -2.49 13.74
C ALA A 88 -4.69 -3.19 12.50
N SER A 89 -3.92 -3.31 11.41
CA SER A 89 -4.32 -4.04 10.20
C SER A 89 -3.44 -5.27 9.95
N ALA A 90 -4.01 -6.29 9.31
CA ALA A 90 -3.27 -7.49 8.92
C ALA A 90 -2.11 -7.15 7.98
N ALA A 91 -2.36 -6.34 6.95
CA ALA A 91 -1.34 -5.89 6.00
C ALA A 91 -0.16 -5.19 6.71
N SER A 92 -0.42 -4.30 7.67
CA SER A 92 0.62 -3.62 8.44
C SER A 92 1.40 -4.60 9.34
N ALA A 93 0.72 -5.58 9.95
CA ALA A 93 1.39 -6.62 10.76
C ALA A 93 2.34 -7.47 9.89
N TYR A 94 1.92 -7.85 8.68
CA TYR A 94 2.79 -8.52 7.71
C TYR A 94 3.95 -7.62 7.26
N ALA A 95 3.70 -6.35 6.98
CA ALA A 95 4.75 -5.41 6.58
C ALA A 95 5.84 -5.28 7.66
N ARG A 96 5.45 -5.16 8.94
CA ARG A 96 6.41 -5.16 10.07
C ARG A 96 7.21 -6.44 10.14
N ALA A 97 6.57 -7.59 9.96
CA ALA A 97 7.24 -8.88 9.94
C ALA A 97 8.27 -8.95 8.79
N VAL A 98 7.92 -8.53 7.57
CA VAL A 98 8.85 -8.50 6.43
C VAL A 98 10.02 -7.56 6.71
N LEU A 99 9.76 -6.34 7.19
CA LEU A 99 10.81 -5.38 7.55
C LEU A 99 11.80 -5.93 8.58
N SER A 100 11.35 -6.79 9.48
CA SER A 100 12.23 -7.45 10.47
C SER A 100 13.24 -8.43 9.84
N GLN A 101 12.94 -8.97 8.65
CA GLN A 101 13.75 -9.95 7.93
C GLN A 101 14.75 -9.30 6.94
N LEU A 102 14.62 -8.00 6.67
CA LEU A 102 15.43 -7.26 5.70
C LEU A 102 16.71 -6.62 6.29
N ARG A 103 17.15 -7.07 7.47
CA ARG A 103 18.33 -6.53 8.14
C ARG A 103 19.62 -7.10 7.59
#